data_AF-A0A8X6SJ80-F1
#
_entry.id   AF-A0A8X6SJ80-F1
#
_cell.length_a   1.000
_cell.length_b   1.000
_cell.length_c   1.000
_cell.angle_alpha   90.00
_cell.angle_beta   90.00
_cell.angle_gamma   90.00
#
_symmetry.space_group_name_H-M   'P 1'
#
loop_
_entity.id
_entity.type
_entity.pdbx_description
1 polymer ?
#
loop_
_entity_poly.entity_id
_entity_poly.type
_entity_poly.pdbx_seq_one_letter_code
_entity_poly.pdbx_strand_id
1 'polypeptide(L)'
;MSQTLNCLISRKCKLPIRHKVLLYKLFLRPILLYASPIWASAAVTHLKKLHVFQNKHLRKLTNAPWFVRNEILHKDLKIDPIFDFIKNRSKKFFDRSPQIPNQSIRVIPAYDNSVPSSAKRPRAALHHIYQHFTVFKRLRRS
;
A
#
# COMPACT_ATOMS: atom_id res chain seq x y z
N MET A 1 -8.23 -14.44 -11.49
CA MET A 1 -6.75 -14.61 -11.47
C MET A 1 -6.22 -15.44 -10.28
N SER A 2 -6.96 -16.39 -9.68
CA SER A 2 -6.77 -16.66 -8.23
C SER A 2 -6.84 -18.11 -7.72
N GLN A 3 -6.61 -19.14 -8.52
CA GLN A 3 -6.54 -20.52 -7.97
C GLN A 3 -5.09 -21.00 -7.82
N THR A 4 -4.23 -20.72 -8.79
CA THR A 4 -2.84 -21.19 -8.82
C THR A 4 -1.96 -20.53 -7.75
N LEU A 5 -2.01 -19.20 -7.61
CA LEU A 5 -1.27 -18.48 -6.55
C LEU A 5 -1.72 -18.87 -5.14
N ASN A 6 -3.04 -19.03 -4.95
CA ASN A 6 -3.59 -19.47 -3.67
C ASN A 6 -3.10 -20.88 -3.29
N CYS A 7 -2.91 -21.76 -4.28
CA CYS A 7 -2.35 -23.08 -4.07
C CYS A 7 -0.91 -22.96 -3.52
N LEU A 8 -0.04 -22.17 -4.15
CA LEU A 8 1.38 -22.00 -3.76
C LEU A 8 1.57 -21.37 -2.36
N ILE A 9 0.67 -20.45 -2.00
CA ILE A 9 0.65 -19.77 -0.70
C ILE A 9 -0.08 -20.60 0.37
N SER A 10 -0.72 -21.70 -0.01
CA SER A 10 -1.48 -22.53 0.92
C SER A 10 -0.60 -23.21 1.97
N ARG A 11 -1.22 -23.54 3.11
CA ARG A 11 -0.57 -24.33 4.18
C ARG A 11 -0.11 -25.70 3.70
N LYS A 12 -0.81 -26.28 2.71
CA LYS A 12 -0.58 -27.64 2.21
C LYS A 12 0.66 -27.74 1.30
N CYS A 13 1.15 -26.62 0.75
CA CYS A 13 2.37 -26.63 -0.04
C CYS A 13 3.61 -26.83 0.83
N LYS A 14 4.36 -27.91 0.56
CA LYS A 14 5.63 -28.27 1.22
C LYS A 14 6.82 -27.41 0.76
N LEU A 15 6.61 -26.12 0.50
CA LEU A 15 7.70 -25.20 0.14
C LEU A 15 8.38 -24.66 1.42
N PRO A 16 9.72 -24.47 1.40
CA PRO A 16 10.41 -23.83 2.50
C PRO A 16 9.91 -22.39 2.68
N ILE A 17 9.84 -21.95 3.94
CA ILE A 17 9.29 -20.64 4.33
C ILE A 17 9.96 -19.49 3.56
N ARG A 18 11.27 -19.59 3.30
CA ARG A 18 12.04 -18.60 2.53
C ARG A 18 11.42 -18.31 1.15
N HIS A 19 10.98 -19.35 0.44
CA HIS A 19 10.41 -19.22 -0.90
C HIS A 19 8.99 -18.64 -0.84
N LYS A 20 8.20 -19.04 0.17
CA LYS A 20 6.87 -18.46 0.43
C LYS A 20 6.96 -16.96 0.74
N VAL A 21 7.95 -16.54 1.51
CA VAL A 21 8.22 -15.12 1.78
C VAL A 21 8.62 -14.37 0.51
N LEU A 22 9.42 -14.98 -0.36
CA LEU A 22 9.79 -14.38 -1.64
C LEU A 22 8.55 -14.16 -2.52
N LEU A 23 7.68 -15.16 -2.63
CA LEU A 23 6.41 -15.06 -3.36
C LEU A 23 5.51 -13.96 -2.80
N TYR A 24 5.45 -13.82 -1.46
CA TYR A 24 4.72 -12.71 -0.83
C TYR A 24 5.27 -11.35 -1.25
N LYS A 25 6.60 -11.18 -1.23
CA LYS A 25 7.25 -9.92 -1.64
C LYS A 25 7.04 -9.61 -3.12
N LEU A 26 7.00 -10.62 -3.98
CA LEU A 26 6.87 -10.46 -5.43
C LEU A 26 5.43 -10.21 -5.89
N PHE A 27 4.44 -10.92 -5.36
CA PHE A 27 3.06 -10.84 -5.86
C PHE A 27 2.14 -10.05 -4.93
N LEU A 28 2.10 -10.42 -3.65
CA LEU A 28 1.17 -9.82 -2.69
C LEU A 28 1.56 -8.38 -2.36
N ARG A 29 2.86 -8.10 -2.17
CA ARG A 29 3.34 -6.77 -1.82
C ARG A 29 2.97 -5.71 -2.87
N PRO A 30 3.23 -5.86 -4.19
CA PRO A 30 2.85 -4.85 -5.17
C PRO A 30 1.33 -4.71 -5.34
N ILE A 31 0.57 -5.80 -5.32
CA ILE A 31 -0.90 -5.75 -5.37
C ILE A 31 -1.43 -4.94 -4.18
N LEU A 32 -0.88 -5.18 -2.99
CA LEU A 32 -1.24 -4.45 -1.80
C LEU A 32 -0.71 -3.03 -1.78
N LEU A 33 0.29 -2.62 -2.55
CA LEU A 33 0.98 -1.33 -2.35
C LEU A 33 1.05 -0.46 -3.60
N TYR A 34 0.26 -0.80 -4.61
CA TYR A 34 0.23 -0.08 -5.90
C TYR A 34 -0.03 1.42 -5.72
N ALA A 35 -0.91 1.80 -4.79
CA ALA A 35 -1.28 3.17 -4.49
C ALA A 35 -0.68 3.69 -3.17
N SER A 36 0.47 3.15 -2.75
CA SER A 36 1.10 3.51 -1.47
C SER A 36 1.34 5.01 -1.25
N PRO A 37 1.77 5.84 -2.22
CA PRO A 37 1.89 7.29 -2.01
C PRO A 37 0.54 7.97 -1.72
N ILE A 38 -0.54 7.48 -2.32
CA ILE A 38 -1.90 8.01 -2.13
C ILE A 38 -2.43 7.61 -0.75
N TRP A 39 -2.14 6.38 -0.31
CA TRP A 39 -2.61 5.87 0.98
C TRP A 39 -1.94 6.52 2.19
N ALA A 40 -0.82 7.21 1.98
CA ALA A 40 -0.16 7.97 3.03
C ALA A 40 -1.10 9.03 3.65
N SER A 41 -2.06 9.55 2.87
CA SER A 41 -3.12 10.47 3.32
C SER A 41 -4.48 9.79 3.56
N ALA A 42 -4.54 8.46 3.50
CA ALA A 42 -5.77 7.71 3.76
C ALA A 42 -6.13 7.70 5.27
N ALA A 43 -7.40 7.49 5.57
CA ALA A 43 -7.85 7.36 6.95
C ALA A 43 -7.19 6.15 7.63
N VAL A 44 -6.80 6.33 8.89
CA VAL A 44 -6.16 5.30 9.73
C VAL A 44 -6.96 4.00 9.76
N THR A 45 -8.29 4.07 9.70
CA THR A 45 -9.19 2.90 9.67
C THR A 45 -8.94 1.99 8.46
N HIS A 46 -8.74 2.55 7.27
CA HIS A 46 -8.43 1.77 6.06
C HIS A 46 -7.03 1.19 6.13
N LEU A 47 -6.06 1.94 6.65
CA LEU A 47 -4.69 1.46 6.85
C LEU A 47 -4.64 0.30 7.87
N LYS A 48 -5.44 0.37 8.95
CA LYS A 48 -5.59 -0.74 9.90
C LYS A 48 -6.12 -2.01 9.23
N LYS A 49 -7.07 -1.90 8.30
CA LYS A 49 -7.56 -3.08 7.53
C LYS A 49 -6.45 -3.73 6.70
N LEU A 50 -5.62 -2.92 6.04
CA LEU A 50 -4.46 -3.40 5.29
C LEU A 50 -3.42 -4.08 6.20
N HIS A 51 -3.18 -3.51 7.38
CA HIS A 51 -2.28 -4.09 8.38
C HIS A 51 -2.79 -5.45 8.88
N VAL A 52 -4.09 -5.56 9.20
CA VAL A 52 -4.72 -6.82 9.57
C VAL A 52 -4.63 -7.85 8.43
N PHE A 53 -4.84 -7.41 7.18
CA PHE A 53 -4.69 -8.26 6.01
C PHE A 53 -3.28 -8.83 5.89
N GLN A 54 -2.24 -7.98 6.02
CA GLN A 54 -0.84 -8.41 6.01
C GLN A 54 -0.59 -9.45 7.12
N ASN A 55 -0.97 -9.16 8.36
CA ASN A 55 -0.72 -10.04 9.50
C ASN A 55 -1.39 -11.42 9.34
N LYS A 56 -2.62 -11.43 8.81
CA LYS A 56 -3.34 -12.68 8.52
C LYS A 56 -2.62 -13.51 7.45
N HIS A 57 -2.08 -12.87 6.43
CA HIS A 57 -1.34 -13.55 5.36
C HIS A 57 0.02 -14.07 5.84
N LEU A 58 0.78 -13.27 6.60
CA LEU A 58 2.06 -13.70 7.17
C LEU A 58 1.90 -14.92 8.06
N ARG A 59 0.89 -14.93 8.95
CA ARG A 59 0.56 -16.11 9.77
C ARG A 59 0.16 -17.32 8.94
N LYS A 60 -0.60 -17.13 7.86
CA LYS A 60 -0.98 -18.22 6.97
C LYS A 60 0.23 -18.81 6.24
N LEU A 61 1.18 -17.98 5.83
CA LEU A 61 2.42 -18.37 5.15
C LEU A 61 3.35 -19.20 6.06
N THR A 62 3.53 -18.76 7.31
CA THR A 62 4.41 -19.43 8.29
C THR A 62 3.72 -20.56 9.05
N ASN A 63 2.40 -20.70 8.89
CA ASN A 63 1.57 -21.56 9.74
C ASN A 63 1.73 -21.28 11.24
N ALA A 64 1.95 -20.01 11.61
CA ALA A 64 2.23 -19.62 12.99
C ALA A 64 0.97 -19.76 13.88
N PRO A 65 1.11 -20.29 15.11
CA PRO A 65 0.01 -20.38 16.05
C PRO A 65 -0.38 -19.01 16.61
N TRP A 66 -1.59 -18.91 17.17
CA TRP A 66 -2.21 -17.64 17.57
C TRP A 66 -1.41 -16.87 18.63
N PHE A 67 -0.73 -17.58 19.54
CA PHE A 67 0.04 -16.99 20.65
C PHE A 67 1.36 -16.32 20.24
N VAL A 68 1.87 -16.58 19.03
CA VAL A 68 3.09 -15.92 18.53
C VAL A 68 2.80 -14.45 18.30
N ARG A 69 3.61 -13.53 18.83
CA ARG A 69 3.41 -12.09 18.63
C ARG A 69 3.70 -11.69 17.18
N ASN A 70 2.92 -10.76 16.62
CA ASN A 70 3.09 -10.30 15.23
C ASN A 70 4.49 -9.66 15.03
N GLU A 71 4.99 -8.93 16.01
CA GLU A 71 6.31 -8.30 15.96
C GLU A 71 7.44 -9.31 15.74
N ILE A 72 7.36 -10.47 16.38
CA ILE A 72 8.32 -11.58 16.22
C ILE A 72 8.26 -12.09 14.78
N LEU A 73 7.05 -12.31 14.24
CA LEU A 73 6.87 -12.73 12.85
C LEU A 73 7.46 -11.74 11.85
N HIS A 74 7.33 -10.44 12.10
CA HIS A 74 7.91 -9.41 11.24
C HIS A 74 9.44 -9.42 11.29
N LYS A 75 10.03 -9.57 12.48
CA LYS A 75 11.48 -9.67 12.68
C LYS A 75 12.06 -10.92 12.00
N ASP A 76 11.46 -12.09 12.24
CA ASP A 76 11.91 -13.37 11.69
C ASP A 76 11.86 -13.41 10.15
N LEU A 77 10.77 -12.88 9.58
CA LEU A 77 10.57 -12.87 8.12
C LEU A 77 11.31 -11.72 7.43
N LYS A 78 11.88 -10.77 8.18
CA LYS A 78 12.49 -9.54 7.65
C LYS A 78 11.53 -8.82 6.69
N ILE A 79 10.32 -8.55 7.18
CA ILE A 79 9.25 -7.86 6.46
C ILE A 79 8.79 -6.66 7.28
N ASP A 80 8.88 -5.48 6.70
CA ASP A 80 8.38 -4.26 7.34
C ASP A 80 6.85 -4.27 7.44
N PRO A 81 6.28 -3.73 8.53
CA PRO A 81 4.84 -3.53 8.63
C PRO A 81 4.37 -2.56 7.53
N ILE A 82 3.12 -2.70 7.13
CA ILE A 82 2.54 -1.95 6.00
C ILE A 82 2.63 -0.43 6.21
N PHE A 83 2.51 0.04 7.45
CA PHE A 83 2.57 1.46 7.80
C PHE A 83 3.93 2.06 7.46
N ASP A 84 5.01 1.42 7.93
CA ASP A 84 6.37 1.88 7.68
C ASP A 84 6.69 1.84 6.19
N PHE A 85 6.24 0.80 5.49
CA PHE A 85 6.45 0.71 4.05
C PHE A 85 5.73 1.82 3.28
N ILE A 86 4.45 2.09 3.59
CA ILE A 86 3.67 3.16 2.97
C ILE A 86 4.35 4.51 3.24
N LYS A 87 4.73 4.77 4.50
CA LYS A 87 5.42 6.01 4.88
C LYS A 87 6.71 6.21 4.11
N ASN A 88 7.54 5.18 4.06
CA ASN A 88 8.85 5.25 3.41
C ASN A 88 8.72 5.38 1.88
N ARG A 89 7.73 4.71 1.27
CA ARG A 89 7.44 4.81 -0.16
C ARG A 89 6.83 6.16 -0.53
N SER A 90 5.94 6.68 0.31
CA SER A 90 5.34 8.01 0.16
C SER A 90 6.43 9.08 0.22
N LYS A 91 7.26 9.09 1.27
CA LYS A 91 8.37 10.04 1.40
C LYS A 91 9.24 10.07 0.15
N LYS A 92 9.72 8.90 -0.30
CA LYS A 92 10.52 8.77 -1.53
C LYS A 92 9.80 9.28 -2.79
N PHE A 93 8.48 9.17 -2.86
CA PHE A 93 7.69 9.67 -3.98
C PHE A 93 7.62 11.19 -3.97
N PHE A 94 7.28 11.80 -2.83
CA PHE A 94 7.17 13.26 -2.71
C PHE A 94 8.53 13.96 -2.80
N ASP A 95 9.59 13.36 -2.28
CA ASP A 95 10.96 13.87 -2.43
C ASP A 95 11.41 13.92 -3.90
N ARG A 96 10.91 12.98 -4.74
CA ARG A 96 11.22 12.91 -6.18
C ARG A 96 10.28 13.75 -7.04
N SER A 97 9.07 14.03 -6.55
CA SER A 97 8.04 14.80 -7.25
C SER A 97 8.55 16.07 -7.96
N PRO A 98 9.34 16.96 -7.31
CA PRO A 98 9.81 18.19 -7.97
C PRO A 98 10.72 17.96 -9.18
N GLN A 99 11.44 16.83 -9.22
CA GLN A 99 12.37 16.49 -10.30
C GLN A 99 11.66 15.97 -11.55
N ILE A 100 10.38 15.60 -11.43
CA ILE A 100 9.64 15.00 -12.55
C ILE A 100 9.15 16.13 -13.48
N PRO A 101 9.38 16.03 -14.81
CA PRO A 101 8.98 17.06 -15.78
C PRO A 101 7.45 17.13 -15.96
N ASN A 102 6.71 16.14 -15.47
CA ASN A 102 5.25 16.10 -15.59
C ASN A 102 4.60 17.13 -14.65
N GLN A 103 3.92 18.11 -15.26
CA GLN A 103 3.24 19.21 -14.59
C GLN A 103 2.16 18.73 -13.62
N SER A 104 1.42 17.66 -13.95
CA SER A 104 0.34 17.14 -13.09
C SER A 104 0.83 16.63 -11.73
N ILE A 105 2.07 16.15 -11.66
CA ILE A 105 2.66 15.58 -10.44
C ILE A 105 3.15 16.69 -9.50
N ARG A 106 3.59 17.84 -10.06
CA ARG A 106 4.01 19.02 -9.29
C ARG A 106 2.88 19.71 -8.54
N VAL A 107 1.64 19.59 -9.04
CA VAL A 107 0.45 20.22 -8.42
C VAL A 107 -0.03 19.42 -7.18
N ILE A 108 0.51 18.22 -6.95
CA ILE A 108 0.16 17.41 -5.78
C ILE A 108 0.79 18.03 -4.53
N PRO A 109 0.01 18.33 -3.46
CA PRO A 109 0.53 18.91 -2.24
C PRO A 109 1.54 17.97 -1.57
N ALA A 110 2.54 18.56 -0.92
CA ALA A 110 3.55 17.82 -0.18
C ALA A 110 2.91 16.94 0.90
N TYR A 111 3.48 15.76 1.11
CA TYR A 111 3.04 14.86 2.17
C TYR A 111 3.54 15.35 3.52
N ASP A 112 2.61 15.83 4.35
CA ASP A 112 2.88 16.23 5.73
C ASP A 112 2.35 15.18 6.72
N ASN A 113 3.28 14.60 7.48
CA ASN A 113 2.99 13.59 8.52
C ASN A 113 2.43 14.19 9.81
N SER A 114 2.54 15.51 9.98
CA SER A 114 2.12 16.22 11.19
C SER A 114 0.62 16.55 11.18
N VAL A 115 0.00 16.56 9.99
CA VAL A 115 -1.43 16.82 9.85
C VAL A 115 -2.22 15.60 10.33
N PRO A 116 -3.09 15.73 11.35
CA PRO A 116 -3.93 14.65 11.79
C PRO A 116 -4.83 14.17 10.65
N SER A 117 -4.81 12.86 10.37
CA SER A 117 -5.69 12.20 9.39
C SER A 117 -7.20 12.45 9.65
N SER A 118 -7.55 12.95 10.84
CA SER A 118 -8.89 13.36 11.26
C SER A 118 -9.33 14.74 10.73
N ALA A 119 -8.43 15.55 10.17
CA ALA A 119 -8.82 16.78 9.50
C ALA A 119 -9.72 16.42 8.30
N LYS A 120 -10.93 17.02 8.23
CA LYS A 120 -11.80 16.89 7.06
C LYS A 120 -10.96 17.18 5.83
N ARG A 121 -10.87 16.22 4.89
CA ARG A 121 -10.13 16.41 3.64
C ARG A 121 -10.51 17.77 3.07
N PRO A 122 -9.56 18.67 2.77
CA PRO A 122 -9.89 19.88 2.04
C PRO A 122 -10.39 19.42 0.66
N ARG A 123 -11.71 19.29 0.53
CA ARG A 123 -12.37 18.97 -0.75
C ARG A 123 -11.93 19.98 -1.82
N ALA A 124 -11.59 21.20 -1.38
CA ALA A 124 -11.04 22.30 -2.18
C ALA A 124 -9.60 22.08 -2.69
N ALA A 125 -8.70 21.43 -1.94
CA ALA A 125 -7.33 21.22 -2.41
C ALA A 125 -7.27 20.24 -3.59
N LEU A 126 -8.14 19.22 -3.57
CA LEU A 126 -8.36 18.35 -4.73
C LEU A 126 -9.09 19.10 -5.86
N HIS A 127 -10.00 20.03 -5.55
CA HIS A 127 -10.72 20.81 -6.58
C HIS A 127 -9.76 21.62 -7.47
N HIS A 128 -8.72 22.24 -6.90
CA HIS A 128 -7.68 22.94 -7.68
C HIS A 128 -6.84 21.98 -8.55
N ILE A 129 -6.54 20.77 -8.05
CA ILE A 129 -5.85 19.72 -8.81
C ILE A 129 -6.73 19.22 -9.97
N TYR A 130 -8.03 19.02 -9.74
CA TYR A 130 -8.98 18.52 -10.74
C TYR A 130 -9.39 19.56 -11.78
N GLN A 131 -9.32 20.86 -11.47
CA GLN A 131 -9.54 21.95 -12.44
C GLN A 131 -8.54 21.89 -13.61
N HIS A 132 -7.33 21.37 -13.40
CA HIS A 132 -6.35 21.19 -14.48
C HIS A 132 -6.56 19.90 -15.31
N PHE A 133 -7.37 18.94 -14.84
CA PHE A 133 -7.63 17.67 -15.54
C PHE A 133 -8.90 17.67 -16.40
N THR A 134 -9.66 18.77 -16.47
CA THR A 134 -10.97 18.85 -17.16
C THR A 134 -10.93 18.87 -18.69
N VAL A 135 -9.91 18.31 -19.34
CA VAL A 135 -9.85 18.27 -20.82
C VAL A 135 -10.35 16.93 -21.42
N PHE A 136 -10.53 15.86 -20.63
CA PHE A 136 -11.04 14.58 -21.16
C PHE A 136 -12.51 14.28 -20.78
N LYS A 137 -13.40 15.22 -21.07
CA LYS A 137 -14.86 14.97 -21.08
C LYS A 137 -15.48 15.47 -22.39
N ARG A 138 -15.52 14.60 -23.39
CA ARG A 138 -16.65 14.37 -24.31
C ARG A 138 -16.20 13.46 -25.44
N LEU A 139 -16.78 12.25 -25.49
CA LEU A 139 -17.40 11.67 -26.68
C LEU A 139 -18.12 10.39 -26.26
N ARG A 140 -19.35 10.57 -25.75
CA ARG A 140 -20.42 9.59 -25.84
C ARG A 140 -21.71 10.35 -26.10
N ARG A 141 -21.98 10.56 -27.39
CA ARG A 141 -23.29 10.81 -27.98
C ARG A 141 -23.22 10.38 -29.45
N SER A 142 -23.76 9.21 -29.73
CA SER A 142 -24.73 8.92 -30.79
C SER A 142 -25.24 7.51 -30.55
#